data_AF-A0A7S4UGI8-F1
#
_entry.id   AF-A0A7S4UGI8-F1
#
_cell.length_a   1.000
_cell.length_b   1.000
_cell.length_c   1.000
_cell.angle_alpha   90.00
_cell.angle_beta   90.00
_cell.angle_gamma   90.00
#
_symmetry.space_group_name_H-M   'P 1'
#
loop_
_entity.id
_entity.type
_entity.pdbx_description
1 polymer ?
#
loop_
_entity_poly.entity_id
_entity_poly.type
_entity_poly.pdbx_seq_one_letter_code
_entity_poly.pdbx_strand_id
1 'polypeptide(L)'
;MGLCNLMAAWLALLLGRLGLRSPSALDGWTRHSGVNCYSGKGATDLEAHSGHPYGTVSLEECKAACESLDGCQGVVVSWSIVSVLRGKVVCYRRGSIQLDQCLDHTLVFDLWTRAPSPPPGVPGTYGCGVAIAGDWPNCGAQFSEQYAFDLGALMRKAQNVVGAGQPLWRYDWRSTQHPTGGPWTYVAMDWCPSGGKNEHPDPNGPSPGLMGWNEPNVPGQCNQDAGDSKAVGEFVALARRFKQVGKFVVSPAPSLDPQWLDTFLGVCSAQGFFGVDYLAYHHYVTCNDDTSGNSLYGEMSSVIESFIALMNKWNGRGFGIKGLWITEIACAPVGGWGNLPYRWALGKPALLMEKFIDIQRNYPELKTWSWFGYGGFGNLWDQSTSALTSLGNMYFSHCHPTRAGGNRTAATSLGLPGGLVGEALREALVVV
;
A
#
# COMPACT_ATOMS: atom_id res chain seq x y z
N MET A 1 -35.77 8.98 -50.71
CA MET A 1 -34.81 8.44 -49.72
C MET A 1 -34.01 9.58 -49.06
N GLY A 2 -34.66 10.49 -48.30
CA GLY A 2 -33.95 11.68 -47.79
C GLY A 2 -34.42 12.25 -46.46
N LEU A 3 -35.52 11.76 -45.88
CA LEU A 3 -36.09 12.32 -44.64
C LEU A 3 -35.88 11.41 -43.40
N CYS A 4 -35.77 10.09 -43.55
CA CYS A 4 -35.49 9.20 -42.40
C CYS A 4 -34.07 9.30 -41.85
N ASN A 5 -33.06 9.56 -42.68
CA ASN A 5 -31.66 9.61 -42.22
C ASN A 5 -31.33 10.91 -41.46
N LEU A 6 -32.10 11.99 -41.67
CA LEU A 6 -31.93 13.25 -40.95
C LEU A 6 -32.51 13.19 -39.52
N MET A 7 -33.57 12.42 -39.27
CA MET A 7 -34.10 12.24 -37.92
C MET A 7 -33.21 11.36 -37.03
N ALA A 8 -32.54 10.35 -37.59
CA ALA A 8 -31.61 9.50 -36.85
C ALA A 8 -30.35 10.26 -36.38
N ALA A 9 -29.85 11.20 -37.20
CA ALA A 9 -28.70 12.02 -36.86
C ALA A 9 -29.00 13.08 -35.78
N TRP A 10 -30.24 13.61 -35.75
CA TRP A 10 -30.66 14.57 -34.73
C TRP A 10 -30.95 13.94 -33.37
N LEU A 11 -31.44 12.70 -33.32
CA LEU A 11 -31.67 11.98 -32.06
C LEU A 11 -30.35 11.58 -31.38
N ALA A 12 -29.31 11.23 -32.16
CA ALA A 12 -27.98 10.93 -31.63
C ALA A 12 -27.23 12.16 -31.08
N LEU A 13 -27.44 13.35 -31.66
CA LEU A 13 -26.84 14.60 -31.15
C LEU A 13 -27.53 15.15 -29.89
N LEU A 14 -28.83 14.88 -29.69
CA LEU A 14 -29.56 15.24 -28.47
C LEU A 14 -29.22 14.30 -27.30
N LEU A 15 -28.92 13.02 -27.57
CA LEU A 15 -28.46 12.07 -26.56
C LEU A 15 -26.98 12.27 -26.17
N GLY A 16 -26.18 12.94 -27.00
CA GLY A 16 -24.77 13.27 -26.68
C GLY A 16 -24.56 14.50 -25.78
N ARG A 17 -25.61 15.29 -25.51
CA ARG A 17 -25.53 16.52 -24.67
C ARG A 17 -26.28 16.46 -23.35
N LEU A 18 -27.00 15.36 -23.11
CA LEU A 18 -27.46 14.98 -21.78
C LEU A 18 -26.49 13.90 -21.31
N GLY A 19 -25.60 14.20 -20.37
CA GLY A 19 -24.65 13.26 -19.79
C GLY A 19 -25.32 12.12 -19.00
N LEU A 20 -26.24 11.39 -19.61
CA LEU A 20 -26.81 10.16 -19.09
C LEU A 20 -25.76 9.07 -19.23
N ARG A 21 -24.90 8.99 -18.20
CA ARG A 21 -24.15 7.78 -17.89
C ARG A 21 -25.13 6.60 -17.90
N SER A 22 -24.74 5.49 -18.53
CA SER A 22 -25.41 4.21 -18.28
C SER A 22 -25.48 3.98 -16.76
N PRO A 23 -26.65 3.65 -16.16
CA PRO A 23 -26.82 3.62 -14.72
C PRO A 23 -26.05 2.51 -13.97
N SER A 24 -25.23 1.70 -14.61
CA SER A 24 -24.61 0.52 -13.98
C SER A 24 -23.22 0.75 -13.39
N ALA A 25 -22.55 1.86 -13.68
CA ALA A 25 -21.16 2.08 -13.26
C ALA A 25 -20.98 2.76 -11.89
N LEU A 26 -22.07 3.20 -11.24
CA LEU A 26 -21.97 3.97 -9.98
C LEU A 26 -21.94 3.11 -8.71
N ASP A 27 -22.41 1.85 -8.76
CA ASP A 27 -22.55 1.02 -7.55
C ASP A 27 -21.44 -0.03 -7.38
N GLY A 28 -20.44 -0.09 -8.27
CA GLY A 28 -19.32 -1.03 -8.13
C GLY A 28 -19.69 -2.51 -8.34
N TRP A 29 -20.86 -2.79 -8.92
CA TRP A 29 -21.32 -4.14 -9.25
C TRP A 29 -21.58 -4.29 -10.74
N THR A 30 -21.18 -5.42 -11.32
CA THR A 30 -21.43 -5.79 -12.72
C THR A 30 -22.41 -6.96 -12.76
N ARG A 31 -23.53 -6.77 -13.46
CA ARG A 31 -24.51 -7.84 -13.72
C ARG A 31 -24.10 -8.64 -14.96
N HIS A 32 -24.05 -9.95 -14.80
CA HIS A 32 -23.93 -10.92 -15.87
C HIS A 32 -25.26 -11.67 -15.97
N SER A 33 -26.09 -11.27 -16.93
CA SER A 33 -27.46 -11.78 -16.99
C SER A 33 -27.50 -13.23 -17.47
N GLY A 34 -28.34 -14.04 -16.85
CA GLY A 34 -28.49 -15.45 -17.20
C GLY A 34 -27.31 -16.34 -16.78
N VAL A 35 -26.42 -15.84 -15.93
CA VAL A 35 -25.23 -16.58 -15.48
C VAL A 35 -25.44 -17.16 -14.09
N ASN A 36 -25.07 -18.43 -13.91
CA ASN A 36 -25.13 -19.14 -12.64
C ASN A 36 -23.79 -19.82 -12.32
N CYS A 37 -23.11 -19.32 -11.29
CA CYS A 37 -21.89 -19.91 -10.75
C CYS A 37 -22.15 -20.59 -9.40
N TYR A 38 -21.64 -21.80 -9.21
CA TYR A 38 -21.77 -22.56 -7.97
C TYR A 38 -20.60 -23.52 -7.80
N SER A 39 -20.53 -24.22 -6.66
CA SER A 39 -19.48 -25.20 -6.38
C SER A 39 -19.39 -26.24 -7.49
N GLY A 40 -18.23 -26.36 -8.14
CA GLY A 40 -18.01 -27.22 -9.31
C GLY A 40 -18.39 -26.61 -10.67
N LYS A 41 -18.87 -25.37 -10.71
CA LYS A 41 -19.15 -24.57 -11.91
C LYS A 41 -18.74 -23.11 -11.70
N GLY A 42 -17.44 -22.87 -11.73
CA GLY A 42 -16.86 -21.52 -11.76
C GLY A 42 -17.03 -20.69 -10.49
N ALA A 43 -17.36 -21.27 -9.33
CA ALA A 43 -17.32 -20.56 -8.05
C ALA A 43 -17.16 -21.52 -6.86
N THR A 44 -16.84 -20.97 -5.69
CA THR A 44 -16.89 -21.64 -4.38
C THR A 44 -18.11 -21.16 -3.60
N ASP A 45 -18.77 -22.07 -2.89
CA ASP A 45 -19.87 -21.73 -1.98
C ASP A 45 -19.32 -21.17 -0.67
N LEU A 46 -19.92 -20.09 -0.16
CA LEU A 46 -19.50 -19.43 1.07
C LEU A 46 -20.52 -19.59 2.21
N GLU A 47 -21.62 -20.30 1.98
CA GLU A 47 -22.57 -20.63 3.05
C GLU A 47 -22.13 -21.85 3.86
N ALA A 48 -22.61 -21.93 5.10
CA ALA A 48 -22.28 -23.03 6.02
C ALA A 48 -22.65 -24.42 5.45
N HIS A 49 -23.65 -24.48 4.58
CA HIS A 49 -24.05 -25.69 3.87
C HIS A 49 -24.00 -25.42 2.36
N SER A 50 -23.18 -26.19 1.64
CA SER A 50 -23.03 -26.03 0.19
C SER A 50 -24.37 -26.15 -0.53
N GLY A 51 -24.65 -25.22 -1.43
CA GLY A 51 -25.88 -25.14 -2.22
C GLY A 51 -27.04 -24.42 -1.52
N HIS A 52 -26.90 -24.06 -0.24
CA HIS A 52 -27.93 -23.29 0.46
C HIS A 52 -27.82 -21.79 0.17
N PRO A 53 -28.94 -21.05 0.13
CA PRO A 53 -28.90 -19.61 0.03
C PRO A 53 -28.58 -18.96 1.39
N TYR A 54 -27.97 -17.79 1.34
CA TYR A 54 -27.90 -16.86 2.48
C TYR A 54 -29.30 -16.53 3.01
N GLY A 55 -30.26 -16.34 2.10
CA GLY A 55 -31.65 -16.08 2.43
C GLY A 55 -32.45 -15.48 1.27
N THR A 56 -33.71 -15.15 1.55
CA THR A 56 -34.60 -14.44 0.61
C THR A 56 -34.71 -12.98 1.04
N VAL A 57 -33.92 -12.12 0.39
CA VAL A 57 -33.66 -10.72 0.76
C VAL A 57 -33.78 -9.81 -0.46
N SER A 58 -33.72 -8.51 -0.30
CA SER A 58 -33.55 -7.60 -1.45
C SER A 58 -32.18 -7.80 -2.11
N LEU A 59 -32.04 -7.38 -3.37
CA LEU A 59 -30.75 -7.44 -4.07
C LEU A 59 -29.67 -6.65 -3.32
N GLU A 60 -30.01 -5.48 -2.78
CA GLU A 60 -29.06 -4.64 -2.06
C GLU A 60 -28.63 -5.25 -0.72
N GLU A 61 -29.55 -5.88 0.03
CA GLU A 61 -29.18 -6.66 1.22
C GLU A 61 -28.29 -7.86 0.88
N CYS A 62 -28.52 -8.51 -0.26
CA CYS A 62 -27.68 -9.61 -0.73
C CYS A 62 -26.25 -9.14 -1.05
N LYS A 63 -26.11 -8.01 -1.76
CA LYS A 63 -24.82 -7.38 -2.04
C LYS A 63 -24.11 -6.96 -0.74
N ALA A 64 -24.82 -6.30 0.18
CA ALA A 64 -24.27 -5.89 1.47
C ALA A 64 -23.82 -7.08 2.34
N ALA A 65 -24.55 -8.20 2.30
CA ALA A 65 -24.18 -9.44 2.99
C ALA A 65 -22.95 -10.13 2.39
N CYS A 66 -22.66 -9.89 1.10
CA CYS A 66 -21.41 -10.30 0.47
C CYS A 66 -20.26 -9.36 0.85
N GLU A 67 -20.51 -8.05 0.93
CA GLU A 67 -19.50 -7.07 1.32
C GLU A 67 -18.98 -7.26 2.75
N SER A 68 -19.83 -7.77 3.65
CA SER A 68 -19.46 -8.07 5.04
C SER A 68 -18.82 -9.45 5.25
N LEU A 69 -18.64 -10.24 4.19
CA LEU A 69 -18.09 -11.59 4.25
C LEU A 69 -16.74 -11.68 3.53
N ASP A 70 -15.69 -11.99 4.29
CA ASP A 70 -14.35 -12.20 3.75
C ASP A 70 -14.35 -13.27 2.64
N GLY A 71 -13.67 -12.98 1.53
CA GLY A 71 -13.58 -13.86 0.38
C GLY A 71 -14.77 -13.83 -0.58
N CYS A 72 -15.84 -13.08 -0.28
CA CYS A 72 -16.98 -12.93 -1.20
C CYS A 72 -16.65 -11.98 -2.38
N GLN A 73 -16.66 -12.56 -3.59
CA GLN A 73 -16.35 -11.87 -4.85
C GLN A 73 -17.62 -11.49 -5.63
N GLY A 74 -18.75 -12.09 -5.31
CA GLY A 74 -20.03 -11.79 -5.94
C GLY A 74 -21.20 -12.55 -5.35
N VAL A 75 -22.38 -12.30 -5.89
CA VAL A 75 -23.62 -13.00 -5.52
C VAL A 75 -24.29 -13.57 -6.76
N VAL A 76 -24.80 -14.79 -6.64
CA VAL A 76 -25.78 -15.33 -7.58
C VAL A 76 -27.15 -15.11 -6.98
N VAL A 77 -28.08 -14.58 -7.77
CA VAL A 77 -29.46 -14.34 -7.33
C VAL A 77 -30.42 -15.14 -8.19
N SER A 78 -31.43 -15.75 -7.56
CA SER A 78 -32.53 -16.42 -8.26
C SER A 78 -33.81 -15.59 -8.21
N TRP A 79 -34.40 -15.37 -9.38
CA TRP A 79 -35.64 -14.62 -9.59
C TRP A 79 -36.84 -15.57 -9.65
N SER A 80 -37.23 -16.14 -8.51
CA SER A 80 -38.52 -16.87 -8.46
C SER A 80 -39.69 -15.90 -8.50
N ILE A 81 -40.79 -16.27 -9.18
CA ILE A 81 -42.01 -15.44 -9.31
C ILE A 81 -42.49 -14.93 -7.94
N VAL A 82 -42.49 -15.81 -6.92
CA VAL A 82 -42.93 -15.46 -5.55
C VAL A 82 -42.01 -14.42 -4.90
N SER A 83 -40.71 -14.48 -5.17
CA SER A 83 -39.74 -13.52 -4.62
C SER A 83 -39.82 -12.17 -5.34
N VAL A 84 -39.96 -12.20 -6.67
CA VAL A 84 -40.11 -10.99 -7.50
C VAL A 84 -41.35 -10.19 -7.11
N LEU A 85 -42.49 -10.85 -6.88
CA LEU A 85 -43.73 -10.19 -6.43
C LEU A 85 -43.58 -9.50 -5.06
N ARG A 86 -42.55 -9.84 -4.28
CA ARG A 86 -42.23 -9.25 -2.98
C ARG A 86 -41.00 -8.32 -3.03
N GLY A 87 -40.46 -8.03 -4.21
CA GLY A 87 -39.24 -7.24 -4.37
C GLY A 87 -37.98 -7.91 -3.79
N LYS A 88 -37.96 -9.24 -3.74
CA LYS A 88 -36.88 -10.05 -3.15
C LYS A 88 -36.25 -11.00 -4.16
N VAL A 89 -35.08 -11.51 -3.80
CA VAL A 89 -34.31 -12.54 -4.51
C VAL A 89 -33.84 -13.61 -3.55
N VAL A 90 -33.63 -14.83 -4.05
CA VAL A 90 -32.90 -15.85 -3.30
C VAL A 90 -31.40 -15.61 -3.51
N CYS A 91 -30.68 -15.32 -2.44
CA CYS A 91 -29.30 -14.85 -2.45
C CYS A 91 -28.31 -15.99 -2.19
N TYR A 92 -27.28 -16.12 -3.03
CA TYR A 92 -26.17 -17.06 -2.83
C TYR A 92 -24.84 -16.29 -2.90
N ARG A 93 -24.07 -16.26 -1.81
CA ARG A 93 -22.75 -15.61 -1.78
C ARG A 93 -21.69 -16.54 -2.38
N ARG A 94 -20.80 -15.98 -3.20
CA ARG A 94 -19.83 -16.74 -4.01
C ARG A 94 -18.42 -16.17 -3.90
N GLY A 95 -17.44 -17.06 -3.76
CA GLY A 95 -16.01 -16.77 -3.83
C GLY A 95 -15.34 -17.44 -5.03
N SER A 96 -14.09 -17.09 -5.31
CA SER A 96 -13.25 -17.67 -6.37
C SER A 96 -13.96 -17.81 -7.74
N ILE A 97 -14.64 -16.75 -8.17
CA ILE A 97 -15.49 -16.76 -9.37
C ILE A 97 -14.63 -16.78 -10.64
N GLN A 98 -14.84 -17.80 -11.47
CA GLN A 98 -14.24 -17.98 -12.80
C GLN A 98 -15.38 -17.94 -13.83
N LEU A 99 -15.59 -16.74 -14.39
CA LEU A 99 -16.79 -16.43 -15.18
C LEU A 99 -16.95 -17.34 -16.41
N ASP A 100 -15.84 -17.76 -17.01
CA ASP A 100 -15.76 -18.65 -18.18
C ASP A 100 -16.15 -20.11 -17.88
N GLN A 101 -16.26 -20.49 -16.60
CA GLN A 101 -16.65 -21.83 -16.16
C GLN A 101 -18.07 -21.88 -15.58
N CYS A 102 -18.74 -20.74 -15.47
CA CYS A 102 -20.11 -20.66 -15.01
C CYS A 102 -21.09 -21.17 -16.07
N LEU A 103 -22.28 -21.58 -15.66
CA LEU A 103 -23.35 -21.84 -16.61
C LEU A 103 -23.90 -20.51 -17.14
N ASP A 104 -24.10 -20.42 -18.44
CA ASP A 104 -24.75 -19.31 -19.11
C ASP A 104 -26.19 -19.69 -19.52
N HIS A 105 -26.91 -18.72 -20.09
CA HIS A 105 -28.28 -18.89 -20.61
C HIS A 105 -29.30 -19.48 -19.62
N THR A 106 -29.07 -19.32 -18.33
CA THR A 106 -30.02 -19.73 -17.29
C THR A 106 -31.16 -18.69 -17.18
N LEU A 107 -32.42 -19.14 -17.21
CA LEU A 107 -33.56 -18.22 -17.33
C LEU A 107 -33.93 -17.50 -16.02
N VAL A 108 -33.44 -17.99 -14.87
CA VAL A 108 -33.88 -17.54 -13.55
C VAL A 108 -32.74 -17.05 -12.66
N PHE A 109 -31.49 -17.11 -13.13
CA PHE A 109 -30.34 -16.67 -12.36
C PHE A 109 -29.64 -15.51 -13.03
N ASP A 110 -29.14 -14.59 -12.22
CA ASP A 110 -28.11 -13.67 -12.63
C ASP A 110 -26.94 -13.75 -11.66
N LEU A 111 -25.74 -13.57 -12.19
CA LEU A 111 -24.56 -13.31 -11.41
C LEU A 111 -24.37 -11.79 -11.31
N TRP A 112 -24.15 -11.32 -10.10
CA TRP A 112 -23.61 -9.99 -9.86
C TRP A 112 -22.21 -10.19 -9.31
N THR A 113 -21.20 -9.88 -10.13
CA THR A 113 -19.85 -9.78 -9.61
C THR A 113 -19.67 -8.39 -9.06
N ARG A 114 -18.96 -8.28 -7.94
CA ARG A 114 -18.35 -6.99 -7.62
C ARG A 114 -17.45 -6.65 -8.80
N ALA A 115 -17.37 -5.38 -9.20
CA ALA A 115 -16.16 -4.95 -9.89
C ALA A 115 -15.01 -5.53 -9.05
N PRO A 116 -14.02 -6.23 -9.65
CA PRO A 116 -12.92 -6.76 -8.87
C PRO A 116 -12.52 -5.61 -7.97
N SER A 117 -12.59 -5.82 -6.64
CA SER A 117 -11.96 -4.88 -5.73
C SER A 117 -10.59 -4.69 -6.37
N PRO A 118 -10.22 -3.45 -6.81
CA PRO A 118 -8.91 -3.25 -7.40
C PRO A 118 -7.95 -4.04 -6.50
N PRO A 119 -7.19 -5.01 -7.07
CA PRO A 119 -6.54 -6.09 -6.31
C PRO A 119 -6.05 -5.50 -5.01
N PRO A 120 -6.35 -6.04 -3.80
CA PRO A 120 -6.25 -5.31 -2.53
C PRO A 120 -5.13 -4.24 -2.55
N GLY A 121 -5.51 -2.99 -2.86
CA GLY A 121 -4.62 -1.91 -3.30
C GLY A 121 -3.94 -2.20 -4.66
N VAL A 122 -4.29 -1.49 -5.74
CA VAL A 122 -3.69 -0.17 -5.98
C VAL A 122 -4.68 0.69 -6.79
N PRO A 123 -5.31 1.68 -6.15
CA PRO A 123 -5.16 3.05 -6.66
C PRO A 123 -4.98 4.08 -5.53
N GLY A 124 -3.76 4.60 -5.39
CA GLY A 124 -3.41 5.77 -4.56
C GLY A 124 -3.25 5.48 -3.06
N THR A 125 -2.11 5.87 -2.48
CA THR A 125 -1.86 5.96 -1.01
C THR A 125 -1.92 4.64 -0.22
N TYR A 126 -0.86 3.83 -0.28
CA TYR A 126 -0.55 3.01 0.89
C TYR A 126 0.03 3.97 1.92
N GLY A 127 -0.67 4.21 3.03
CA GLY A 127 -0.18 5.11 4.07
C GLY A 127 1.09 4.61 4.75
N CYS A 128 1.29 4.99 5.99
CA CYS A 128 2.37 4.46 6.80
C CYS A 128 2.37 2.91 6.84
N GLY A 129 3.57 2.33 6.83
CA GLY A 129 3.81 0.92 7.05
C GLY A 129 4.88 0.67 8.08
N VAL A 130 5.22 -0.58 8.31
CA VAL A 130 6.26 -0.93 9.27
C VAL A 130 7.21 -1.96 8.68
N ALA A 131 8.51 -1.65 8.74
CA ALA A 131 9.60 -2.57 8.54
C ALA A 131 9.82 -3.30 9.86
N ILE A 132 9.58 -4.60 9.92
CA ILE A 132 9.58 -5.38 11.17
C ILE A 132 10.62 -6.50 11.13
N ALA A 133 11.75 -6.31 11.80
CA ALA A 133 12.83 -7.28 11.77
C ALA A 133 12.58 -8.30 12.88
N GLY A 134 12.34 -9.56 12.49
CA GLY A 134 12.07 -10.62 13.47
C GLY A 134 13.29 -11.01 14.30
N ASP A 135 14.46 -10.99 13.67
CA ASP A 135 15.68 -11.62 14.19
C ASP A 135 16.91 -10.71 14.14
N TRP A 136 16.70 -9.40 14.10
CA TRP A 136 17.82 -8.45 14.13
C TRP A 136 18.65 -8.64 15.42
N PRO A 137 20.00 -8.71 15.35
CA PRO A 137 20.87 -8.34 14.22
C PRO A 137 21.30 -9.46 13.25
N ASN A 138 20.75 -10.68 13.33
CA ASN A 138 21.26 -11.84 12.57
C ASN A 138 20.61 -12.00 11.18
N CYS A 139 20.66 -10.96 10.34
CA CYS A 139 20.01 -10.90 9.03
C CYS A 139 20.46 -11.93 7.97
N GLY A 140 21.31 -12.92 8.31
CA GLY A 140 21.82 -13.92 7.37
C GLY A 140 21.77 -15.37 7.85
N ALA A 141 21.45 -15.66 9.12
CA ALA A 141 21.51 -17.03 9.65
C ALA A 141 20.13 -17.61 9.99
N GLN A 142 19.18 -16.81 10.46
CA GLN A 142 17.87 -17.30 10.88
C GLN A 142 16.87 -16.16 10.74
N PHE A 143 16.18 -16.07 9.60
CA PHE A 143 14.80 -15.58 9.61
C PHE A 143 13.98 -16.66 10.31
N SER A 144 14.02 -16.69 11.63
CA SER A 144 13.12 -17.51 12.43
C SER A 144 11.70 -17.17 12.02
N GLU A 145 10.87 -18.19 11.80
CA GLU A 145 9.43 -17.97 11.64
C GLU A 145 8.80 -17.40 12.92
N GLN A 146 9.51 -17.49 14.05
CA GLN A 146 9.09 -17.03 15.35
C GLN A 146 9.74 -15.69 15.67
N TYR A 147 8.91 -14.66 15.77
CA TYR A 147 9.30 -13.39 16.37
C TYR A 147 9.54 -13.57 17.87
N ALA A 148 10.54 -12.87 18.40
CA ALA A 148 10.74 -12.75 19.85
C ALA A 148 9.62 -11.96 20.57
N PHE A 149 8.63 -11.47 19.83
CA PHE A 149 7.53 -10.64 20.30
C PHE A 149 6.20 -10.99 19.60
N ASP A 150 5.06 -10.62 20.20
CA ASP A 150 3.73 -10.82 19.59
C ASP A 150 3.49 -9.79 18.47
N LEU A 151 3.92 -10.13 17.25
CA LEU A 151 3.72 -9.29 16.07
C LEU A 151 2.25 -8.94 15.84
N GLY A 152 1.35 -9.90 16.04
CA GLY A 152 -0.08 -9.69 15.83
C GLY A 152 -0.63 -8.63 16.77
N ALA A 153 -0.21 -8.63 18.04
CA ALA A 153 -0.60 -7.62 19.01
C ALA A 153 -0.04 -6.24 18.67
N LEU A 154 1.23 -6.15 18.25
CA LEU A 154 1.83 -4.88 17.81
C LEU A 154 1.06 -4.26 16.66
N MET A 155 0.78 -5.05 15.62
CA MET A 155 0.08 -4.60 14.43
C MET A 155 -1.39 -4.27 14.71
N ARG A 156 -2.08 -5.00 15.60
CA ARG A 156 -3.44 -4.63 16.06
C ARG A 156 -3.45 -3.28 16.78
N LYS A 157 -2.48 -3.01 17.66
CA LYS A 157 -2.35 -1.71 18.34
C LYS A 157 -2.09 -0.58 17.35
N ALA A 158 -1.19 -0.80 16.38
CA ALA A 158 -0.95 0.15 15.30
C ALA A 158 -2.24 0.42 14.51
N GLN A 159 -2.93 -0.64 14.04
CA GLN A 159 -4.19 -0.51 13.29
C GLN A 159 -5.26 0.26 14.08
N ASN A 160 -5.37 0.05 15.39
CA ASN A 160 -6.32 0.78 16.22
C ASN A 160 -6.10 2.30 16.18
N VAL A 161 -4.85 2.74 16.14
CA VAL A 161 -4.50 4.17 16.01
C VAL A 161 -4.77 4.68 14.59
N VAL A 162 -4.33 3.91 13.58
CA VAL A 162 -4.56 4.22 12.15
C VAL A 162 -6.07 4.35 11.86
N GLY A 163 -6.89 3.50 12.49
CA GLY A 163 -8.34 3.45 12.34
C GLY A 163 -8.80 2.24 11.52
N ALA A 164 -10.01 1.76 11.81
CA ALA A 164 -10.62 0.65 11.07
C ALA A 164 -10.82 1.03 9.59
N GLY A 165 -10.54 0.09 8.69
CA GLY A 165 -10.70 0.27 7.23
C GLY A 165 -9.63 1.15 6.56
N GLN A 166 -8.69 1.69 7.32
CA GLN A 166 -7.56 2.45 6.78
C GLN A 166 -6.38 1.52 6.47
N PRO A 167 -5.72 1.67 5.32
CA PRO A 167 -4.64 0.76 4.94
C PRO A 167 -3.44 0.94 5.85
N LEU A 168 -2.97 -0.17 6.39
CA LEU A 168 -1.69 -0.31 7.08
C LEU A 168 -0.97 -1.47 6.40
N TRP A 169 0.32 -1.30 6.11
CA TRP A 169 1.11 -2.37 5.52
C TRP A 169 2.34 -2.66 6.36
N ARG A 170 2.94 -3.82 6.11
CA ARG A 170 4.18 -4.23 6.73
C ARG A 170 5.02 -5.05 5.76
N TYR A 171 6.31 -5.10 6.03
CA TYR A 171 7.22 -6.08 5.47
C TYR A 171 8.27 -6.43 6.52
N ASP A 172 8.99 -7.52 6.30
CA ASP A 172 9.97 -8.06 7.25
C ASP A 172 11.17 -8.68 6.53
N TRP A 173 11.52 -8.13 5.37
CA TRP A 173 12.62 -8.56 4.49
C TRP A 173 12.54 -9.99 3.95
N ARG A 174 11.42 -10.70 4.16
CA ARG A 174 11.23 -12.08 3.73
C ARG A 174 10.39 -12.19 2.46
N SER A 175 10.52 -13.34 1.81
CA SER A 175 9.75 -13.72 0.63
C SER A 175 8.31 -14.15 0.93
N THR A 176 8.05 -14.53 2.18
CA THR A 176 6.79 -15.11 2.63
C THR A 176 6.35 -14.51 3.96
N GLN A 177 5.03 -14.40 4.14
CA GLN A 177 4.44 -13.79 5.32
C GLN A 177 4.52 -14.73 6.53
N HIS A 178 5.11 -14.26 7.62
CA HIS A 178 5.03 -14.94 8.92
C HIS A 178 4.81 -13.93 10.06
N PRO A 179 4.08 -14.32 11.13
CA PRO A 179 2.81 -15.04 11.05
C PRO A 179 1.77 -14.29 10.19
N THR A 180 0.80 -15.04 9.69
CA THR A 180 -0.27 -14.57 8.80
C THR A 180 -1.49 -14.09 9.59
N GLY A 181 -2.09 -12.98 9.16
CA GLY A 181 -3.42 -12.54 9.61
C GLY A 181 -3.47 -11.14 10.22
N GLY A 182 -4.60 -10.47 10.01
CA GLY A 182 -4.88 -9.10 10.42
C GLY A 182 -5.39 -8.23 9.25
N PRO A 183 -5.99 -7.07 9.52
CA PRO A 183 -6.49 -6.14 8.50
C PRO A 183 -5.37 -5.35 7.78
N TRP A 184 -4.10 -5.72 7.98
CA TRP A 184 -2.94 -5.08 7.36
C TRP A 184 -2.40 -5.91 6.19
N THR A 185 -1.78 -5.22 5.24
CA THR A 185 -1.19 -5.82 4.04
C THR A 185 0.26 -6.23 4.29
N TYR A 186 0.61 -7.48 3.99
CA TYR A 186 2.02 -7.91 3.92
C TYR A 186 2.55 -7.74 2.50
N VAL A 187 3.72 -7.13 2.35
CA VAL A 187 4.44 -7.03 1.07
C VAL A 187 5.70 -7.88 1.14
N ALA A 188 5.76 -8.92 0.31
CA ALA A 188 6.91 -9.80 0.21
C ALA A 188 8.10 -9.11 -0.49
N MET A 189 9.30 -9.40 0.00
CA MET A 189 10.55 -8.88 -0.52
C MET A 189 11.40 -10.02 -1.10
N ASP A 190 11.92 -9.80 -2.30
CA ASP A 190 13.03 -10.56 -2.84
C ASP A 190 14.31 -9.93 -2.29
N TRP A 191 14.81 -10.41 -1.14
CA TRP A 191 15.88 -9.71 -0.41
C TRP A 191 17.16 -9.54 -1.24
N CYS A 192 17.54 -10.58 -1.99
CA CYS A 192 18.70 -10.58 -2.87
C CYS A 192 18.66 -11.80 -3.81
N PRO A 193 19.28 -11.75 -5.01
CA PRO A 193 19.37 -12.91 -5.90
C PRO A 193 20.09 -14.11 -5.26
N SER A 194 21.11 -13.84 -4.42
CA SER A 194 22.02 -14.85 -3.87
C SER A 194 21.96 -14.99 -2.34
N GLY A 195 21.17 -14.15 -1.65
CA GLY A 195 21.40 -13.81 -0.25
C GLY A 195 20.41 -14.32 0.80
N GLY A 196 19.33 -14.99 0.40
CA GLY A 196 18.35 -15.54 1.32
C GLY A 196 17.83 -16.89 0.83
N LYS A 197 18.58 -17.97 1.05
CA LYS A 197 18.16 -19.37 0.79
C LYS A 197 17.61 -19.71 -0.61
N ASN A 198 17.78 -18.85 -1.63
CA ASN A 198 17.06 -18.94 -2.92
C ASN A 198 15.53 -18.83 -2.77
N GLU A 199 15.06 -18.19 -1.71
CA GLU A 199 13.64 -18.01 -1.43
C GLU A 199 13.16 -16.73 -2.12
N HIS A 200 12.51 -16.89 -3.26
CA HIS A 200 11.83 -15.79 -3.94
C HIS A 200 10.35 -15.71 -3.53
N PRO A 201 9.77 -14.50 -3.44
CA PRO A 201 8.34 -14.34 -3.31
C PRO A 201 7.57 -15.13 -4.36
N ASP A 202 6.54 -15.89 -3.95
CA ASP A 202 5.67 -16.58 -4.90
C ASP A 202 4.72 -15.57 -5.58
N PRO A 203 4.76 -15.42 -6.91
CA PRO A 203 3.80 -14.60 -7.64
C PRO A 203 2.34 -14.96 -7.36
N ASN A 204 2.03 -16.23 -7.05
CA ASN A 204 0.68 -16.69 -6.73
C ASN A 204 0.36 -16.62 -5.22
N GLY A 205 1.33 -16.21 -4.38
CA GLY A 205 1.16 -16.07 -2.95
C GLY A 205 0.23 -14.91 -2.55
N PRO A 206 0.02 -14.67 -1.25
CA PRO A 206 -0.92 -13.65 -0.77
C PRO A 206 -0.41 -12.20 -0.92
N SER A 207 0.90 -11.99 -1.14
CA SER A 207 1.46 -10.64 -1.31
C SER A 207 0.84 -9.93 -2.52
N PRO A 208 0.40 -8.67 -2.43
CA PRO A 208 -0.18 -7.93 -3.55
C PRO A 208 0.88 -7.45 -4.57
N GLY A 209 2.16 -7.59 -4.24
CA GLY A 209 3.26 -7.16 -5.09
C GLY A 209 4.61 -7.77 -4.71
N LEU A 210 5.62 -7.40 -5.49
CA LEU A 210 7.01 -7.75 -5.30
C LEU A 210 7.77 -6.51 -4.82
N MET A 211 8.45 -6.59 -3.69
CA MET A 211 9.49 -5.63 -3.31
C MET A 211 10.86 -6.17 -3.73
N GLY A 212 11.67 -5.35 -4.37
CA GLY A 212 13.00 -5.74 -4.84
C GLY A 212 14.04 -5.83 -3.73
N TRP A 213 15.31 -5.93 -4.13
CA TRP A 213 16.43 -6.21 -3.24
C TRP A 213 16.68 -5.15 -2.16
N ASN A 214 17.15 -5.62 -1.01
CA ASN A 214 17.47 -4.80 0.15
C ASN A 214 18.90 -4.26 0.08
N GLU A 215 19.04 -2.93 0.01
CA GLU A 215 20.33 -2.24 0.03
C GLU A 215 21.39 -2.89 -0.87
N PRO A 216 21.10 -3.10 -2.16
CA PRO A 216 22.04 -3.77 -3.05
C PRO A 216 23.36 -2.99 -3.21
N ASN A 217 23.41 -1.70 -2.89
CA ASN A 217 24.62 -0.89 -2.93
C ASN A 217 25.44 -0.91 -1.62
N VAL A 218 25.04 -1.67 -0.61
CA VAL A 218 25.70 -1.70 0.71
C VAL A 218 26.41 -3.04 0.93
N PRO A 219 27.74 -3.04 1.19
CA PRO A 219 28.46 -4.23 1.61
C PRO A 219 27.88 -4.83 2.89
N GLY A 220 27.63 -6.15 2.90
CA GLY A 220 27.02 -6.86 4.04
C GLY A 220 25.49 -6.93 4.00
N GLN A 221 24.86 -6.29 3.01
CA GLN A 221 23.44 -6.47 2.68
C GLN A 221 23.33 -7.33 1.42
N CYS A 222 22.43 -7.02 0.48
CA CYS A 222 22.40 -7.74 -0.79
C CYS A 222 23.70 -7.56 -1.59
N ASN A 223 24.33 -6.38 -1.52
CA ASN A 223 25.64 -6.10 -2.15
C ASN A 223 25.71 -6.57 -3.62
N GLN A 224 24.71 -6.17 -4.41
CA GLN A 224 24.54 -6.51 -5.82
C GLN A 224 24.81 -5.30 -6.72
N ASP A 225 25.63 -5.49 -7.75
CA ASP A 225 25.91 -4.46 -8.76
C ASP A 225 24.65 -4.20 -9.62
N ALA A 226 24.26 -2.94 -9.77
CA ALA A 226 23.17 -2.49 -10.63
C ALA A 226 23.38 -2.86 -12.11
N GLY A 227 24.64 -2.95 -12.54
CA GLY A 227 25.06 -3.27 -13.90
C GLY A 227 25.15 -4.77 -14.19
N ASP A 228 24.99 -5.64 -13.18
CA ASP A 228 25.04 -7.08 -13.37
C ASP A 228 23.81 -7.56 -14.14
N SER A 229 23.96 -7.67 -15.46
CA SER A 229 22.90 -8.07 -16.38
C SER A 229 22.25 -9.40 -16.02
N LYS A 230 23.00 -10.34 -15.42
CA LYS A 230 22.48 -11.66 -15.05
C LYS A 230 21.56 -11.53 -13.84
N ALA A 231 22.05 -10.91 -12.77
CA ALA A 231 21.27 -10.69 -11.55
C ALA A 231 20.00 -9.87 -11.84
N VAL A 232 20.13 -8.78 -12.62
CA VAL A 232 18.96 -7.99 -13.04
C VAL A 232 18.00 -8.82 -13.88
N GLY A 233 18.51 -9.73 -14.72
CA GLY A 233 17.67 -10.65 -15.49
C GLY A 233 16.85 -11.62 -14.64
N GLU A 234 17.39 -12.08 -13.52
CA GLU A 234 16.67 -12.90 -12.54
C GLU A 234 15.53 -12.11 -11.88
N PHE A 235 15.80 -10.86 -11.46
CA PHE A 235 14.74 -9.96 -10.98
C PHE A 235 13.67 -9.70 -12.05
N VAL A 236 14.07 -9.38 -13.28
CA VAL A 236 13.14 -9.12 -14.39
C VAL A 236 12.25 -10.34 -14.65
N ALA A 237 12.81 -11.54 -14.61
CA ALA A 237 12.04 -12.78 -14.79
C ALA A 237 10.98 -12.94 -13.68
N LEU A 238 11.35 -12.73 -12.41
CA LEU A 238 10.42 -12.78 -11.29
C LEU A 238 9.34 -11.69 -11.39
N ALA A 239 9.76 -10.45 -11.64
CA ALA A 239 8.88 -9.30 -11.78
C ALA A 239 7.85 -9.50 -12.90
N ARG A 240 8.24 -10.06 -14.05
CA ARG A 240 7.31 -10.43 -15.13
C ARG A 240 6.22 -11.39 -14.66
N ARG A 241 6.55 -12.39 -13.83
CA ARG A 241 5.56 -13.32 -13.27
C ARG A 241 4.58 -12.61 -12.34
N PHE A 242 5.04 -11.67 -11.52
CA PHE A 242 4.14 -10.81 -10.72
C PHE A 242 3.22 -9.96 -11.60
N LYS A 243 3.76 -9.33 -12.66
CA LYS A 243 2.94 -8.56 -13.60
C LYS A 243 1.90 -9.41 -14.33
N GLN A 244 2.23 -10.65 -14.70
CA GLN A 244 1.31 -11.59 -15.37
C GLN A 244 0.06 -11.91 -14.54
N VAL A 245 0.17 -11.89 -13.21
CA VAL A 245 -0.95 -12.10 -12.28
C VAL A 245 -1.52 -10.79 -11.72
N GLY A 246 -1.25 -9.67 -12.39
CA GLY A 246 -1.84 -8.36 -12.07
C GLY A 246 -1.28 -7.67 -10.83
N LYS A 247 -0.13 -8.11 -10.31
CA LYS A 247 0.50 -7.55 -9.11
C LYS A 247 1.44 -6.38 -9.43
N PHE A 248 1.75 -5.57 -8.42
CA PHE A 248 2.70 -4.46 -8.58
C PHE A 248 4.15 -4.92 -8.36
N VAL A 249 5.10 -4.16 -8.88
CA VAL A 249 6.55 -4.37 -8.70
C VAL A 249 7.17 -3.08 -8.19
N VAL A 250 7.89 -3.17 -7.08
CA VAL A 250 8.71 -2.11 -6.51
C VAL A 250 10.18 -2.41 -6.83
N SER A 251 10.95 -1.39 -7.18
CA SER A 251 12.39 -1.55 -7.43
C SER A 251 13.14 -2.08 -6.20
N PRO A 252 14.40 -2.53 -6.36
CA PRO A 252 15.33 -2.60 -5.24
C PRO A 252 15.42 -1.25 -4.49
N ALA A 253 15.77 -1.31 -3.21
CA ALA A 253 15.86 -0.17 -2.32
C ALA A 253 17.32 0.10 -1.90
N PRO A 254 18.10 0.87 -2.69
CA PRO A 254 19.45 1.26 -2.30
C PRO A 254 19.40 2.27 -1.14
N SER A 255 20.49 2.33 -0.37
CA SER A 255 20.71 3.40 0.61
C SER A 255 21.15 4.67 -0.11
N LEU A 256 20.26 5.66 -0.19
CA LEU A 256 20.50 7.03 -0.69
C LEU A 256 21.22 7.17 -2.06
N ASP A 257 21.09 6.19 -2.94
CA ASP A 257 21.82 6.17 -4.22
C ASP A 257 20.87 6.08 -5.44
N PRO A 258 20.38 7.23 -5.95
CA PRO A 258 19.59 7.26 -7.18
C PRO A 258 20.40 6.84 -8.42
N GLN A 259 21.74 6.91 -8.39
CA GLN A 259 22.57 6.52 -9.53
C GLN A 259 22.64 4.99 -9.68
N TRP A 260 22.66 4.25 -8.58
CA TRP A 260 22.51 2.79 -8.60
C TRP A 260 21.18 2.40 -9.27
N LEU A 261 20.07 3.03 -8.87
CA LEU A 261 18.77 2.75 -9.48
C LEU A 261 18.67 3.18 -10.94
N ASP A 262 19.34 4.27 -11.33
CA ASP A 262 19.43 4.69 -12.73
C ASP A 262 20.09 3.61 -13.61
N THR A 263 21.23 3.07 -13.16
CA THR A 263 21.92 1.98 -13.85
C THR A 263 21.04 0.73 -13.94
N PHE A 264 20.42 0.34 -12.82
CA PHE A 264 19.52 -0.82 -12.74
C PHE A 264 18.33 -0.73 -13.71
N LEU A 265 17.67 0.43 -13.76
CA LEU A 265 16.55 0.69 -14.69
C LEU A 265 17.02 0.67 -16.15
N GLY A 266 18.24 1.10 -16.43
CA GLY A 266 18.87 0.95 -17.75
C GLY A 266 19.04 -0.49 -18.17
N VAL A 267 19.49 -1.36 -17.27
CA VAL A 267 19.60 -2.80 -17.53
C VAL A 267 18.20 -3.43 -17.70
N CYS A 268 17.22 -3.07 -16.88
CA CYS A 268 15.83 -3.52 -17.04
C CYS A 268 15.27 -3.15 -18.44
N SER A 269 15.48 -1.91 -18.86
CA SER A 269 15.05 -1.40 -20.16
C SER A 269 15.74 -2.11 -21.31
N ALA A 270 17.05 -2.37 -21.21
CA ALA A 270 17.81 -3.14 -22.20
C ALA A 270 17.30 -4.58 -22.36
N GLN A 271 16.69 -5.13 -21.31
CA GLN A 271 16.02 -6.45 -21.33
C GLN A 271 14.53 -6.38 -21.73
N GLY A 272 14.05 -5.20 -22.15
CA GLY A 272 12.66 -4.99 -22.55
C GLY A 272 11.65 -5.07 -21.40
N PHE A 273 12.07 -4.77 -20.17
CA PHE A 273 11.19 -4.73 -19.01
C PHE A 273 10.99 -3.29 -18.52
N PHE A 274 9.73 -2.84 -18.54
CA PHE A 274 9.30 -1.51 -18.11
C PHE A 274 8.31 -1.57 -16.94
N GLY A 275 8.15 -2.76 -16.35
CA GLY A 275 7.08 -3.08 -15.41
C GLY A 275 7.35 -2.69 -13.95
N VAL A 276 8.29 -1.78 -13.68
CA VAL A 276 8.51 -1.23 -12.33
C VAL A 276 7.43 -0.17 -12.05
N ASP A 277 6.58 -0.42 -11.05
CA ASP A 277 5.49 0.47 -10.67
C ASP A 277 5.94 1.56 -9.69
N TYR A 278 6.96 1.30 -8.85
CA TYR A 278 7.43 2.23 -7.82
C TYR A 278 8.94 2.16 -7.63
N LEU A 279 9.56 3.30 -7.30
CA LEU A 279 10.96 3.33 -6.86
C LEU A 279 11.02 3.28 -5.34
N ALA A 280 11.79 2.34 -4.80
CA ALA A 280 12.09 2.27 -3.37
C ALA A 280 13.50 2.78 -3.07
N TYR A 281 13.68 3.29 -1.86
CA TYR A 281 15.00 3.59 -1.29
C TYR A 281 14.91 3.66 0.23
N HIS A 282 16.07 3.62 0.89
CA HIS A 282 16.20 3.81 2.34
C HIS A 282 16.77 5.17 2.65
N HIS A 283 16.24 5.82 3.69
CA HIS A 283 16.71 7.11 4.18
C HIS A 283 16.98 7.08 5.68
N TYR A 284 18.25 6.92 6.03
CA TYR A 284 18.75 7.12 7.38
C TYR A 284 19.23 8.57 7.55
N VAL A 285 18.35 9.42 8.08
CA VAL A 285 18.55 10.88 8.13
C VAL A 285 19.60 11.25 9.16
N THR A 286 20.48 12.20 8.86
CA THR A 286 21.45 12.70 9.84
C THR A 286 20.73 13.34 11.02
N CYS A 287 20.87 12.77 12.23
CA CYS A 287 20.16 13.22 13.43
C CYS A 287 21.11 13.44 14.61
N ASN A 288 22.05 14.37 14.49
CA ASN A 288 22.95 14.74 15.57
C ASN A 288 22.29 15.74 16.54
N ASP A 289 22.90 15.96 17.71
CA ASP A 289 22.39 16.87 18.74
C ASP A 289 22.14 18.30 18.21
N ASP A 290 22.97 18.76 17.29
CA ASP A 290 22.90 20.08 16.65
C ASP A 290 22.00 20.13 15.41
N THR A 291 21.50 18.99 14.92
CA THR A 291 20.68 18.97 13.69
C THR A 291 19.33 19.65 13.93
N SER A 292 19.08 20.74 13.21
CA SER A 292 17.81 21.48 13.29
C SER A 292 16.69 20.79 12.53
N GLY A 293 15.43 21.11 12.85
CA GLY A 293 14.27 20.60 12.08
C GLY A 293 14.29 21.04 10.61
N ASN A 294 14.84 22.23 10.30
CA ASN A 294 14.99 22.69 8.92
C ASN A 294 16.08 21.88 8.17
N SER A 295 17.15 21.50 8.87
CA SER A 295 18.20 20.63 8.31
C SER A 295 17.64 19.24 7.99
N LEU A 296 16.86 18.65 8.90
CA LEU A 296 16.19 17.37 8.68
C LEU A 296 15.25 17.43 7.47
N TYR A 297 14.39 18.45 7.41
CA TYR A 297 13.50 18.66 6.27
C TYR A 297 14.29 18.81 4.97
N GLY A 298 15.30 19.69 4.97
CA GLY A 298 16.14 19.98 3.81
C GLY A 298 16.82 18.73 3.23
N GLU A 299 17.39 17.88 4.10
CA GLU A 299 17.99 16.61 3.70
C GLU A 299 16.97 15.68 3.05
N MET A 300 15.82 15.44 3.71
CA MET A 300 14.74 14.60 3.17
C MET A 300 14.19 15.11 1.84
N SER A 301 13.94 16.42 1.72
CA SER A 301 13.44 17.03 0.49
C SER A 301 14.42 16.85 -0.67
N SER A 302 15.72 17.07 -0.42
CA SER A 302 16.73 16.97 -1.47
C SER A 302 16.85 15.56 -2.03
N VAL A 303 16.78 14.55 -1.15
CA VAL A 303 16.81 13.14 -1.57
C VAL A 303 15.54 12.79 -2.36
N ILE A 304 14.35 13.14 -1.85
CA ILE A 304 13.08 12.88 -2.55
C ILE A 304 13.08 13.50 -3.95
N GLU A 305 13.52 14.75 -4.07
CA GLU A 305 13.58 15.45 -5.36
C GLU A 305 14.49 14.74 -6.37
N SER A 306 15.61 14.17 -5.92
CA SER A 306 16.50 13.38 -6.78
C SER A 306 15.82 12.10 -7.30
N PHE A 307 15.03 11.42 -6.46
CA PHE A 307 14.26 10.24 -6.87
C PHE A 307 13.06 10.59 -7.76
N ILE A 308 12.42 11.75 -7.56
CA ILE A 308 11.38 12.26 -8.46
C ILE A 308 11.98 12.55 -9.83
N ALA A 309 13.16 13.19 -9.89
CA ALA A 309 13.85 13.44 -11.14
C ALA A 309 14.20 12.13 -11.88
N LEU A 310 14.65 11.11 -11.15
CA LEU A 310 14.92 9.77 -11.68
C LEU A 310 13.65 9.10 -12.23
N MET A 311 12.56 9.13 -11.45
CA MET A 311 11.24 8.64 -11.88
C MET A 311 10.81 9.29 -13.19
N ASN A 312 10.87 10.62 -13.26
CA ASN A 312 10.47 11.39 -14.45
C ASN A 312 11.35 11.05 -15.66
N LYS A 313 12.67 10.90 -15.46
CA LYS A 313 13.61 10.48 -16.50
C LYS A 313 13.22 9.14 -17.12
N TRP A 314 12.92 8.13 -16.30
CA TRP A 314 12.59 6.79 -16.80
C TRP A 314 11.16 6.67 -17.33
N ASN A 315 10.22 7.44 -16.77
CA ASN A 315 8.88 7.57 -17.36
C ASN A 315 8.95 8.16 -18.77
N GLY A 316 9.83 9.15 -19.02
CA GLY A 316 10.13 9.65 -20.36
C GLY A 316 10.74 8.62 -21.33
N ARG A 317 11.14 7.45 -20.82
CA ARG A 317 11.71 6.32 -21.59
C ARG A 317 10.77 5.12 -21.68
N GLY A 318 9.49 5.30 -21.34
CA GLY A 318 8.46 4.27 -21.48
C GLY A 318 8.15 3.46 -20.22
N PHE A 319 8.78 3.77 -19.08
CA PHE A 319 8.31 3.26 -17.80
C PHE A 319 6.99 3.93 -17.40
N GLY A 320 6.24 3.26 -16.53
CA GLY A 320 5.00 3.77 -15.93
C GLY A 320 5.10 3.86 -14.42
N ILE A 321 6.21 4.36 -13.89
CA ILE A 321 6.46 4.49 -12.44
C ILE A 321 5.47 5.49 -11.85
N LYS A 322 4.76 5.06 -10.82
CA LYS A 322 3.61 5.72 -10.19
C LYS A 322 3.98 6.56 -8.96
N GLY A 323 5.21 6.43 -8.47
CA GLY A 323 5.72 7.21 -7.34
C GLY A 323 6.84 6.52 -6.57
N LEU A 324 7.10 7.04 -5.37
CA LEU A 324 8.21 6.66 -4.50
C LEU A 324 7.74 5.91 -3.26
N TRP A 325 8.56 4.98 -2.80
CA TRP A 325 8.42 4.21 -1.57
C TRP A 325 9.66 4.47 -0.70
N ILE A 326 9.47 4.95 0.53
CA ILE A 326 10.56 4.99 1.52
C ILE A 326 10.39 3.78 2.42
N THR A 327 10.99 2.66 2.06
CA THR A 327 10.77 1.39 2.79
C THR A 327 11.41 1.41 4.18
N GLU A 328 12.46 2.22 4.37
CA GLU A 328 13.09 2.47 5.66
C GLU A 328 13.34 3.97 5.84
N ILE A 329 12.76 4.55 6.88
CA ILE A 329 13.14 5.88 7.38
C ILE A 329 13.39 5.83 8.88
N ALA A 330 14.53 6.39 9.29
CA ALA A 330 14.91 6.56 10.69
C ALA A 330 16.02 7.60 10.82
N CYS A 331 16.36 7.94 12.06
CA CYS A 331 17.57 8.68 12.36
C CYS A 331 18.81 7.78 12.27
N ALA A 332 19.81 8.20 11.51
CA ALA A 332 21.14 7.61 11.55
C ALA A 332 21.76 7.74 12.95
N PRO A 333 22.63 6.81 13.37
CA PRO A 333 23.33 6.91 14.66
C PRO A 333 24.31 8.10 14.67
N VAL A 334 24.50 8.69 15.84
CA VAL A 334 25.42 9.81 16.07
C VAL A 334 26.86 9.39 15.76
N GLY A 335 27.50 10.11 14.84
CA GLY A 335 28.84 9.75 14.33
C GLY A 335 28.83 8.67 13.24
N GLY A 336 27.65 8.25 12.77
CA GLY A 336 27.48 7.32 11.66
C GLY A 336 27.60 5.84 12.03
N TRP A 337 27.38 4.99 11.04
CA TRP A 337 27.28 3.52 11.18
C TRP A 337 28.59 2.82 11.58
N GLY A 338 29.73 3.52 11.53
CA GLY A 338 31.01 3.01 12.02
C GLY A 338 31.23 3.21 13.52
N ASN A 339 30.38 3.96 14.22
CA ASN A 339 30.59 4.35 15.61
C ASN A 339 29.79 3.47 16.59
N LEU A 340 30.38 2.37 17.02
CA LEU A 340 29.78 1.43 17.98
C LEU A 340 30.19 1.74 19.44
N PRO A 341 29.29 1.57 20.43
CA PRO A 341 27.88 1.21 20.29
C PRO A 341 27.07 2.37 19.69
N TYR A 342 26.07 2.05 18.87
CA TYR A 342 25.21 3.07 18.27
C TYR A 342 24.53 3.91 19.34
N ARG A 343 24.47 5.23 19.09
CA ARG A 343 23.83 6.23 19.94
C ARG A 343 22.94 7.10 19.10
N TRP A 344 21.86 7.59 19.69
CA TRP A 344 20.94 8.52 19.05
C TRP A 344 20.77 9.73 19.94
N ALA A 345 20.73 10.91 19.30
CA ALA A 345 20.48 12.16 19.98
C ALA A 345 19.04 12.17 20.56
N LEU A 346 18.92 12.56 21.82
CA LEU A 346 17.66 12.53 22.55
C LEU A 346 16.62 13.43 21.85
N GLY A 347 15.41 12.89 21.64
CA GLY A 347 14.30 13.63 21.02
C GLY A 347 14.38 13.80 19.50
N LYS A 348 15.51 13.50 18.84
CA LYS A 348 15.64 13.65 17.38
C LYS A 348 14.73 12.73 16.56
N PRO A 349 14.44 11.47 16.96
CA PRO A 349 13.46 10.66 16.24
C PRO A 349 12.06 11.30 16.19
N ALA A 350 11.63 11.96 17.27
CA ALA A 350 10.35 12.67 17.30
C ALA A 350 10.38 13.92 16.41
N LEU A 351 11.46 14.71 16.47
CA LEU A 351 11.64 15.87 15.58
C LEU A 351 11.70 15.46 14.09
N LEU A 352 12.35 14.34 13.77
CA LEU A 352 12.37 13.77 12.43
C LEU A 352 10.94 13.40 11.99
N MET A 353 10.19 12.71 12.85
CA MET A 353 8.80 12.34 12.57
C MET A 353 7.92 13.57 12.27
N GLU A 354 8.04 14.63 13.07
CA GLU A 354 7.33 15.89 12.84
C GLU A 354 7.64 16.49 11.45
N LYS A 355 8.91 16.51 11.06
CA LYS A 355 9.34 17.02 9.76
C LYS A 355 8.97 16.11 8.60
N PHE A 356 8.92 14.81 8.84
CA PHE A 356 8.51 13.85 7.85
C PHE A 356 7.01 13.95 7.51
N ILE A 357 6.17 14.38 8.47
CA ILE A 357 4.77 14.73 8.19
C ILE A 357 4.67 15.90 7.21
N ASP A 358 5.58 16.87 7.30
CA ASP A 358 5.62 17.98 6.32
C ASP A 358 6.04 17.47 4.93
N ILE A 359 7.01 16.55 4.87
CA ILE A 359 7.42 15.87 3.63
C ILE A 359 6.21 15.17 2.96
N GLN A 360 5.42 14.40 3.71
CA GLN A 360 4.25 13.69 3.18
C GLN A 360 3.24 14.65 2.53
N ARG A 361 3.08 15.86 3.07
CA ARG A 361 2.15 16.86 2.52
C ARG A 361 2.69 17.54 1.27
N ASN A 362 4.00 17.74 1.21
CA ASN A 362 4.65 18.54 0.17
C ASN A 362 5.07 17.70 -1.06
N TYR A 363 5.18 16.38 -0.92
CA TYR A 363 5.63 15.48 -1.98
C TYR A 363 4.56 14.42 -2.29
N PRO A 364 3.55 14.73 -3.14
CA PRO A 364 2.51 13.77 -3.50
C PRO A 364 3.03 12.55 -4.27
N GLU A 365 4.24 12.59 -4.81
CA GLU A 365 4.95 11.47 -5.42
C GLU A 365 5.35 10.41 -4.39
N LEU A 366 5.51 10.78 -3.11
CA LEU A 366 5.70 9.82 -2.03
C LEU A 366 4.39 9.07 -1.79
N LYS A 367 4.34 7.80 -2.18
CA LYS A 367 3.11 7.00 -2.15
C LYS A 367 2.96 6.16 -0.91
N THR A 368 4.08 5.83 -0.26
CA THR A 368 4.14 5.05 0.96
C THR A 368 5.50 5.17 1.63
N TRP A 369 5.52 4.86 2.92
CA TRP A 369 6.73 4.90 3.73
C TRP A 369 6.62 3.93 4.89
N SER A 370 7.76 3.53 5.43
CA SER A 370 7.81 2.65 6.58
C SER A 370 8.92 3.08 7.54
N TRP A 371 8.55 3.24 8.82
CA TRP A 371 9.49 3.64 9.86
C TRP A 371 10.33 2.45 10.30
N PHE A 372 11.65 2.66 10.41
CA PHE A 372 12.59 1.65 10.87
C PHE A 372 12.80 1.78 12.38
N GLY A 373 12.03 1.01 13.16
CA GLY A 373 11.91 1.19 14.62
C GLY A 373 12.70 0.21 15.50
N TYR A 374 13.84 -0.31 15.04
CA TYR A 374 14.63 -1.34 15.76
C TYR A 374 15.80 -0.74 16.55
N GLY A 375 16.44 -1.51 17.44
CA GLY A 375 17.81 -1.23 17.91
C GLY A 375 18.14 0.13 18.54
N GLY A 376 17.18 1.01 18.82
CA GLY A 376 17.42 2.40 19.23
C GLY A 376 17.09 3.47 18.17
N PHE A 377 16.66 3.08 16.97
CA PHE A 377 16.21 3.93 15.85
C PHE A 377 14.88 4.68 16.09
N GLY A 378 14.52 4.93 17.36
CA GLY A 378 13.20 5.45 17.73
C GLY A 378 12.16 4.34 17.68
N ASN A 379 12.13 3.52 18.73
CA ASN A 379 11.20 2.40 18.81
C ASN A 379 9.74 2.91 18.80
N LEU A 380 8.92 2.36 17.90
CA LEU A 380 7.48 2.64 17.89
C LEU A 380 6.74 1.88 19.00
N TRP A 381 7.36 0.85 19.55
CA TRP A 381 6.81 0.05 20.64
C TRP A 381 7.82 -0.17 21.76
N ASP A 382 7.28 -0.32 22.95
CA ASP A 382 8.01 -0.91 24.07
C ASP A 382 8.14 -2.42 23.83
N GLN A 383 9.38 -2.92 23.80
CA GLN A 383 9.67 -4.32 23.46
C GLN A 383 9.17 -5.30 24.53
N SER A 384 9.01 -4.87 25.78
CA SER A 384 8.60 -5.75 26.88
C SER A 384 7.08 -5.90 26.99
N THR A 385 6.34 -4.83 26.70
CA THR A 385 4.87 -4.75 26.86
C THR A 385 4.13 -4.73 25.53
N SER A 386 4.86 -4.61 24.42
CA SER A 386 4.30 -4.37 23.08
C SER A 386 3.41 -3.10 23.02
N ALA A 387 3.49 -2.19 23.99
CA ALA A 387 2.71 -0.95 24.00
C ALA A 387 3.30 0.06 23.00
N LEU A 388 2.46 0.85 22.34
CA LEU A 388 2.95 1.94 21.49
C LEU A 388 3.66 2.99 22.35
N THR A 389 4.84 3.42 21.92
CA THR A 389 5.52 4.58 22.51
C THR A 389 4.82 5.88 22.08
N SER A 390 5.24 7.02 22.64
CA SER A 390 4.78 8.33 22.14
C SER A 390 5.11 8.52 20.65
N LEU A 391 6.27 8.02 20.21
CA LEU A 391 6.67 8.06 18.80
C LEU A 391 5.80 7.14 17.93
N GLY A 392 5.48 5.93 18.42
CA GLY A 392 4.55 5.02 17.77
C GLY A 392 3.16 5.63 17.58
N ASN A 393 2.62 6.24 18.64
CA ASN A 393 1.34 6.94 18.55
C ASN A 393 1.38 8.08 17.53
N MET A 394 2.42 8.91 17.55
CA MET A 394 2.62 9.99 16.58
C MET A 394 2.66 9.46 15.14
N TYR A 395 3.44 8.40 14.89
CA TYR A 395 3.56 7.80 13.57
C TYR A 395 2.21 7.32 13.02
N PHE A 396 1.51 6.48 13.78
CA PHE A 396 0.25 5.88 13.33
C PHE A 396 -0.91 6.88 13.30
N SER A 397 -0.90 7.94 14.12
CA SER A 397 -1.93 8.99 14.06
C SER A 397 -1.84 9.86 12.80
N HIS A 398 -0.66 9.93 12.18
CA HIS A 398 -0.40 10.69 10.96
C HIS A 398 -0.32 9.84 9.68
N CYS A 399 -0.63 8.55 9.78
CA CYS A 399 -0.60 7.59 8.69
C CYS A 399 -1.41 7.99 7.45
N HIS A 400 -2.54 8.67 7.68
CA HIS A 400 -3.49 9.08 6.64
C HIS A 400 -3.84 10.58 6.80
N PRO A 401 -3.25 11.46 5.97
CA PRO A 401 -3.40 12.91 6.14
C PRO A 401 -4.83 13.45 5.93
N THR A 402 -5.76 12.66 5.38
CA THR A 402 -7.18 13.03 5.27
C THR A 402 -7.86 13.28 6.62
N ARG A 403 -7.28 12.83 7.74
CA ARG A 403 -7.73 13.19 9.09
C ARG A 403 -7.33 14.59 9.55
N ALA A 404 -6.29 15.21 8.98
CA ALA A 404 -5.78 16.50 9.46
C ALA A 404 -6.66 17.71 9.09
N GLY A 405 -7.66 17.52 8.21
CA GLY A 405 -8.65 18.54 7.83
C GLY A 405 -9.95 18.51 8.65
N GLY A 406 -10.17 17.48 9.49
CA GLY A 406 -11.36 17.36 10.34
C GLY A 406 -11.07 17.78 11.78
N ASN A 407 -11.48 19.00 12.15
CA ASN A 407 -11.50 19.54 13.53
C ASN A 407 -10.16 19.60 14.30
N ARG A 408 -9.37 20.64 14.04
CA ARG A 408 -8.39 21.18 15.02
C ARG A 408 -9.02 22.14 16.02
N THR A 409 -10.18 21.79 16.59
CA THR A 409 -10.82 22.60 17.66
C THR A 409 -10.82 21.92 19.03
N ALA A 410 -10.24 20.73 19.19
CA ALA A 410 -10.34 19.98 20.45
C ALA A 410 -9.01 19.67 21.18
N ALA A 411 -7.85 20.14 20.69
CA ALA A 411 -6.54 19.82 21.29
C ALA A 411 -5.79 21.02 21.88
N THR A 412 -6.52 22.00 22.42
CA THR A 412 -5.97 23.08 23.24
C THR A 412 -6.80 23.26 24.51
N SER A 413 -6.85 22.22 25.34
CA SER A 413 -7.16 22.38 26.77
C SER A 413 -6.46 21.32 27.62
N LEU A 414 -5.14 21.29 27.57
CA LEU A 414 -4.34 20.82 28.71
C LEU A 414 -3.58 22.04 29.21
N GLY A 415 -4.06 22.58 30.32
CA GLY A 415 -3.57 23.80 30.93
C GLY A 415 -2.11 23.66 31.37
N LEU A 416 -1.28 24.55 30.86
CA LEU A 416 -0.07 24.98 31.53
C LEU A 416 -0.30 26.43 32.01
N PRO A 417 0.05 26.77 33.26
CA PRO A 417 -0.20 28.09 33.83
C PRO A 417 0.64 29.15 33.11
N GLY A 418 -0.02 30.25 32.78
CA GLY A 418 0.54 31.33 31.97
C GLY A 418 1.67 32.11 32.63
N GLY A 419 2.55 32.64 31.78
CA GLY A 419 3.57 33.59 32.15
C GLY A 419 4.32 34.12 30.93
N LEU A 420 3.95 35.34 30.52
CA LEU A 420 4.81 36.35 29.87
C LEU A 420 5.45 35.99 28.52
N VAL A 421 4.74 36.24 27.41
CA VAL A 421 5.34 36.89 26.22
C VAL A 421 4.27 37.74 25.54
N GLY A 422 4.20 39.01 25.92
CA GLY A 422 3.47 40.04 25.18
C GLY A 422 4.33 41.30 25.22
N GLU A 423 5.04 41.56 24.12
CA GLU A 423 5.63 42.84 23.68
C GLU A 423 6.89 42.59 22.83
N ALA A 424 6.69 42.28 21.55
CA ALA A 424 7.64 42.56 20.48
C ALA A 424 6.98 42.19 19.16
N LEU A 425 6.27 43.14 18.54
CA LEU A 425 5.96 43.25 17.09
C LEU A 425 4.79 44.22 16.87
N ARG A 426 5.00 45.48 17.26
CA ARG A 426 4.30 46.64 16.70
C ARG A 426 5.29 47.80 16.69
N GLU A 427 6.03 47.93 15.60
CA GLU A 427 6.60 49.18 15.09
C GLU A 427 7.56 48.83 13.92
N ALA A 428 7.02 48.78 12.71
CA ALA A 428 7.77 48.96 11.46
C ALA A 428 6.79 49.13 10.29
N LEU A 429 5.99 50.19 10.35
CA LEU A 429 5.39 50.77 9.15
C LEU A 429 5.08 52.23 9.49
N VAL A 430 5.68 53.15 8.71
CA VAL A 430 5.38 54.60 8.51
C VAL A 430 6.67 55.45 8.54
N VAL A 431 6.91 56.18 7.43
CA VAL A 431 7.94 57.21 7.10
C VAL A 431 9.33 56.63 6.75
N VAL A 432 9.84 56.57 5.51
CA VAL A 432 9.93 57.47 4.33
C VAL A 432 10.01 56.64 3.06
#